data_AF-A0A7G9T9W6-F1
#
_entry.id   AF-A0A7G9T9W6-F1
#
_cell.length_a   1.000
_cell.length_b   1.000
_cell.length_c   1.000
_cell.angle_alpha   90.00
_cell.angle_beta   90.00
_cell.angle_gamma   90.00
#
_symmetry.space_group_name_H-M   'P 1'
#
loop_
_entity.id
_entity.type
_entity.pdbx_description
1 polymer ?
#
loop_
_entity_poly.entity_id
_entity_poly.type
_entity_poly.pdbx_seq_one_letter_code
_entity_poly.pdbx_strand_id
1 'polypeptide(L)'
;MIKTFKHLAVLSLALLATHAHAQQAVRDDALKGKQILFVIGATAKDVPNDDPLIRDYLGTLGATVTTAAASDAAKVSGKDLVLISSTVNARELGSKYRDANVPVVTWSAYSFPLLGMTGDKLHEDFSVVREKPFHNENHADYYAHATSSTNPILRAAKIPQGMFAPLLFSGGVTDPSWGKPSRGADIAVVFGGDVDQAAVFSYERGAAMMGDAVAPARRVGLFLGHNSWSILSDAQGPAAEDPKEYAWFSGRRLFDAALKWAVSPPQARVSASLAEQRAALERTARGKKVLFVRRYDLPWPENEASDQAQLAWLKSLGFEVSTADHMEPDSRAKGMDLVIISASTNKYKLGVKYADANIPVLLLEAKAVDALGMVSRRRNTDYGVNDHKESLYPPENYVHLVRSYHPVAAGLSPGQLKLYRTPGVLAWSRPPAGAQVIATIPNQPEHATMFAFEKGATMADESQAPARRFLFPLDAPRFPDLTEEGQAVYGAALQWLLTPPTP
;
A
#
# COMPACT_ATOMS: atom_id res chain seq x y z
N MET A 1 -28.60 -38.56 21.55
CA MET A 1 -28.20 -38.29 20.16
C MET A 1 -27.96 -36.79 19.91
N ILE A 2 -27.27 -36.06 20.80
CA ILE A 2 -26.94 -34.63 20.63
C ILE A 2 -25.63 -34.33 21.37
N LYS A 3 -24.46 -34.70 20.81
CA LYS A 3 -23.15 -34.26 21.36
C LYS A 3 -22.04 -34.03 20.32
N THR A 4 -22.31 -34.10 19.01
CA THR A 4 -21.26 -34.10 17.96
C THR A 4 -21.15 -32.84 17.09
N PHE A 5 -21.97 -31.80 17.30
CA PHE A 5 -21.99 -30.64 16.39
C PHE A 5 -21.05 -29.47 16.73
N LYS A 6 -20.31 -29.51 17.85
CA LYS A 6 -19.42 -28.39 18.24
C LYS A 6 -18.00 -28.45 17.66
N HIS A 7 -17.55 -29.59 17.13
CA HIS A 7 -16.19 -29.72 16.58
C HIS A 7 -16.07 -29.40 15.09
N LEU A 8 -17.17 -29.44 14.32
CA LEU A 8 -17.14 -29.13 12.88
C LEU A 8 -16.95 -27.63 12.59
N ALA A 9 -17.51 -26.74 13.42
CA ALA A 9 -17.43 -25.29 13.23
C ALA A 9 -16.03 -24.71 13.55
N VAL A 10 -15.32 -25.30 14.52
CA VAL A 10 -13.96 -24.88 14.89
C VAL A 10 -12.94 -25.35 13.86
N LEU A 11 -13.11 -26.57 13.31
CA LEU A 11 -12.26 -27.08 12.23
C LEU A 11 -12.41 -26.27 10.94
N SER A 12 -13.63 -25.87 10.58
CA SER A 12 -13.89 -25.09 9.37
C SER A 12 -13.40 -23.64 9.47
N LEU A 13 -13.48 -23.00 10.65
CA LEU A 13 -12.85 -21.69 10.88
C LEU A 13 -11.31 -21.75 10.83
N ALA A 14 -10.71 -22.80 11.40
CA ALA A 14 -9.26 -23.02 11.36
C ALA A 14 -8.77 -23.34 9.94
N LEU A 15 -9.54 -24.11 9.15
CA LEU A 15 -9.26 -24.32 7.73
C LEU A 15 -9.39 -23.02 6.91
N LEU A 16 -10.43 -22.21 7.12
CA LEU A 16 -10.58 -20.93 6.42
C LEU A 16 -9.48 -19.93 6.77
N ALA A 17 -9.05 -19.87 8.05
CA ALA A 17 -7.93 -19.04 8.47
C ALA A 17 -6.60 -19.50 7.86
N THR A 18 -6.31 -20.81 7.85
CA THR A 18 -5.09 -21.36 7.24
C THR A 18 -5.05 -21.20 5.71
N HIS A 19 -6.20 -21.27 5.03
CA HIS A 19 -6.29 -21.00 3.59
C HIS A 19 -6.11 -19.51 3.26
N ALA A 20 -6.67 -18.60 4.06
CA ALA A 20 -6.47 -17.16 3.88
C ALA A 20 -5.00 -16.73 4.13
N HIS A 21 -4.32 -17.34 5.10
CA HIS A 21 -2.90 -17.09 5.39
C HIS A 21 -1.97 -17.59 4.28
N ALA A 22 -2.22 -18.80 3.76
CA ALA A 22 -1.42 -19.37 2.67
C ALA A 22 -1.54 -18.57 1.36
N GLN A 23 -2.57 -17.73 1.22
CA GLN A 23 -2.86 -16.95 0.02
C GLN A 23 -2.20 -15.57 0.01
N GLN A 24 -1.73 -15.06 1.16
CA GLN A 24 -1.07 -13.75 1.29
C GLN A 24 0.46 -13.83 1.47
N ALA A 25 1.01 -14.96 1.92
CA ALA A 25 2.45 -15.11 2.10
C ALA A 25 3.18 -15.32 0.77
N VAL A 26 4.26 -14.58 0.55
CA VAL A 26 5.18 -14.78 -0.58
C VAL A 26 6.03 -16.03 -0.27
N ARG A 27 5.79 -17.12 -1.00
CA ARG A 27 6.48 -18.38 -0.79
C ARG A 27 7.85 -18.41 -1.45
N ASP A 28 8.81 -19.09 -0.82
CA ASP A 28 10.16 -19.26 -1.37
C ASP A 28 10.17 -20.01 -2.70
N ASP A 29 9.26 -20.96 -2.89
CA ASP A 29 9.14 -21.78 -4.09
C ASP A 29 8.12 -21.25 -5.12
N ALA A 30 7.67 -19.99 -5.00
CA ALA A 30 6.59 -19.43 -5.82
C ALA A 30 6.87 -19.44 -7.34
N LEU A 31 8.15 -19.45 -7.75
CA LEU A 31 8.57 -19.50 -9.15
C LEU A 31 8.68 -20.93 -9.72
N LYS A 32 8.68 -21.96 -8.88
CA LYS A 32 8.83 -23.35 -9.32
C LYS A 32 7.67 -23.76 -10.21
N GLY A 33 7.98 -24.25 -11.41
CA GLY A 33 7.01 -24.68 -12.42
C GLY A 33 6.34 -23.55 -13.20
N LYS A 34 6.64 -22.27 -12.90
CA LYS A 34 6.06 -21.13 -13.60
C LYS A 34 6.59 -21.00 -15.02
N GLN A 35 5.71 -20.64 -15.95
CA GLN A 35 6.03 -20.31 -17.34
C GLN A 35 6.25 -18.80 -17.47
N ILE A 36 7.49 -18.38 -17.68
CA ILE A 36 7.86 -16.97 -17.76
C ILE A 36 8.09 -16.58 -19.23
N LEU A 37 7.43 -15.50 -19.68
CA LEU A 37 7.82 -14.82 -20.91
C LEU A 37 8.83 -13.72 -20.57
N PHE A 38 10.06 -13.85 -21.06
CA PHE A 38 11.09 -12.85 -20.87
C PHE A 38 11.29 -12.03 -22.15
N VAL A 39 10.75 -10.81 -22.13
CA VAL A 39 10.81 -9.86 -23.24
C VAL A 39 12.12 -9.09 -23.16
N ILE A 40 12.95 -9.27 -24.18
CA ILE A 40 14.32 -8.74 -24.25
C ILE A 40 14.54 -8.03 -25.60
N GLY A 41 15.45 -7.06 -25.62
CA GLY A 41 15.86 -6.38 -26.85
C GLY A 41 17.22 -6.84 -27.37
N ALA A 42 17.59 -6.35 -28.54
CA ALA A 42 18.93 -6.55 -29.08
C ALA A 42 19.90 -5.54 -28.46
N THR A 43 21.02 -6.02 -27.93
CA THR A 43 22.13 -5.18 -27.46
C THR A 43 23.22 -5.12 -28.51
N ALA A 44 23.86 -3.96 -28.67
CA ALA A 44 25.01 -3.82 -29.56
C ALA A 44 26.17 -4.70 -29.09
N LYS A 45 27.08 -5.04 -30.01
CA LYS A 45 28.30 -5.77 -29.68
C LYS A 45 29.08 -4.99 -28.62
N ASP A 46 29.63 -5.71 -27.64
CA ASP A 46 30.45 -5.17 -26.55
C ASP A 46 29.71 -4.28 -25.52
N VAL A 47 28.39 -4.14 -25.63
CA VAL A 47 27.55 -3.59 -24.56
C VAL A 47 27.24 -4.71 -23.56
N PRO A 48 27.51 -4.53 -22.25
CA PRO A 48 27.14 -5.50 -21.24
C PRO A 48 25.65 -5.88 -21.32
N ASN A 49 25.32 -7.15 -21.08
CA ASN A 49 23.94 -7.61 -21.09
C ASN A 49 23.78 -8.81 -20.16
N ASP A 50 23.06 -8.61 -19.08
CA ASP A 50 22.81 -9.65 -18.08
C ASP A 50 21.54 -10.47 -18.34
N ASP A 51 20.77 -10.19 -19.41
CA ASP A 51 19.55 -10.95 -19.74
C ASP A 51 19.79 -12.47 -19.77
N PRO A 52 20.88 -13.01 -20.37
CA PRO A 52 21.15 -14.44 -20.33
C PRO A 52 21.36 -14.97 -18.89
N LEU A 53 22.02 -14.20 -18.02
CA LEU A 53 22.28 -14.58 -16.63
C LEU A 53 20.98 -14.63 -15.82
N ILE A 54 20.08 -13.67 -16.04
CA ILE A 54 18.75 -13.65 -15.40
C ILE A 54 17.93 -14.86 -15.86
N ARG A 55 17.91 -15.15 -17.17
CA ARG A 55 17.20 -16.32 -17.73
C ARG A 55 17.68 -17.62 -17.09
N ASP A 56 19.00 -17.82 -17.05
CA ASP A 56 19.59 -19.06 -16.54
C ASP A 56 19.35 -19.22 -15.04
N TYR A 57 19.46 -18.11 -14.29
CA TYR A 57 19.13 -18.08 -12.86
C TYR A 57 17.66 -18.44 -12.57
N LEU A 58 16.71 -17.88 -13.31
CA LEU A 58 15.29 -18.26 -13.14
C LEU A 58 15.06 -19.76 -13.44
N GLY A 59 15.86 -20.34 -14.34
CA GLY A 59 15.89 -21.78 -14.58
C GLY A 59 16.33 -22.58 -13.34
N THR A 60 17.32 -22.09 -12.58
CA THR A 60 17.74 -22.76 -11.33
C THR A 60 16.69 -22.68 -10.22
N LEU A 61 15.82 -21.66 -10.26
CA LEU A 61 14.64 -21.55 -9.38
C LEU A 61 13.47 -22.46 -9.84
N GLY A 62 13.63 -23.21 -10.93
CA GLY A 62 12.64 -24.15 -11.45
C GLY A 62 11.57 -23.52 -12.34
N ALA A 63 11.76 -22.27 -12.81
CA ALA A 63 10.89 -21.66 -13.81
C ALA A 63 11.29 -22.09 -15.23
N THR A 64 10.32 -22.12 -16.14
CA THR A 64 10.57 -22.30 -17.58
C THR A 64 10.53 -20.93 -18.26
N VAL A 65 11.66 -20.47 -18.79
CA VAL A 65 11.76 -19.15 -19.41
C VAL A 65 11.71 -19.25 -20.93
N THR A 66 10.78 -18.54 -21.55
CA THR A 66 10.68 -18.36 -23.01
C THR A 66 11.04 -16.92 -23.34
N THR A 67 12.03 -16.69 -24.22
CA THR A 67 12.39 -15.33 -24.65
C THR A 67 11.52 -14.84 -25.80
N ALA A 68 11.31 -13.52 -25.87
CA ALA A 68 10.55 -12.87 -26.94
C ALA A 68 11.05 -11.45 -27.22
N ALA A 69 10.85 -10.97 -28.45
CA ALA A 69 11.02 -9.56 -28.77
C ALA A 69 9.78 -8.75 -28.32
N ALA A 70 9.93 -7.42 -28.26
CA ALA A 70 8.82 -6.52 -27.89
C ALA A 70 7.62 -6.60 -28.83
N SER A 71 7.86 -6.94 -30.11
CA SER A 71 6.84 -7.16 -31.14
C SER A 71 6.01 -8.44 -30.95
N ASP A 72 6.47 -9.41 -30.15
CA ASP A 72 5.88 -10.76 -30.04
C ASP A 72 4.87 -10.91 -28.89
N ALA A 73 4.07 -9.90 -28.58
CA ALA A 73 3.17 -9.90 -27.41
C ALA A 73 2.16 -11.07 -27.37
N ALA A 74 1.85 -11.69 -28.52
CA ALA A 74 1.00 -12.88 -28.59
C ALA A 74 1.56 -14.09 -27.80
N LYS A 75 2.88 -14.13 -27.54
CA LYS A 75 3.54 -15.20 -26.77
C LYS A 75 3.22 -15.19 -25.26
N VAL A 76 2.42 -14.21 -24.79
CA VAL A 76 1.86 -14.18 -23.42
C VAL A 76 0.94 -15.35 -23.12
N SER A 77 0.30 -15.93 -24.15
CA SER A 77 -0.65 -17.03 -23.94
C SER A 77 0.02 -18.23 -23.24
N GLY A 78 -0.62 -18.72 -22.18
CA GLY A 78 -0.11 -19.85 -21.38
C GLY A 78 1.07 -19.50 -20.45
N LYS A 79 1.33 -18.21 -20.20
CA LYS A 79 2.39 -17.75 -19.29
C LYS A 79 1.82 -17.33 -17.93
N ASP A 80 2.62 -17.49 -16.90
CA ASP A 80 2.32 -17.08 -15.52
C ASP A 80 2.87 -15.68 -15.18
N LEU A 81 3.86 -15.21 -15.94
CA LEU A 81 4.57 -13.95 -15.70
C LEU A 81 5.16 -13.41 -17.00
N VAL A 82 5.11 -12.09 -17.18
CA VAL A 82 5.91 -11.37 -18.17
C VAL A 82 7.01 -10.60 -17.44
N LEU A 83 8.26 -10.81 -17.87
CA LEU A 83 9.41 -10.00 -17.48
C LEU A 83 9.80 -9.12 -18.66
N ILE A 84 10.03 -7.83 -18.43
CA ILE A 84 10.43 -6.87 -19.48
C ILE A 84 11.76 -6.25 -19.07
N SER A 85 12.80 -6.53 -19.86
CA SER A 85 14.14 -6.00 -19.62
C SER A 85 14.30 -4.54 -20.06
N SER A 86 15.24 -3.82 -19.44
CA SER A 86 15.70 -2.51 -19.91
C SER A 86 16.41 -2.55 -21.26
N THR A 87 16.79 -3.74 -21.77
CA THR A 87 17.29 -3.91 -23.15
C THR A 87 16.20 -3.68 -24.21
N VAL A 88 14.93 -3.74 -23.83
CA VAL A 88 13.81 -3.54 -24.76
C VAL A 88 13.70 -2.08 -25.21
N ASN A 89 13.49 -1.88 -26.52
CA ASN A 89 13.10 -0.59 -27.05
C ASN A 89 11.65 -0.26 -26.65
N ALA A 90 11.48 0.71 -25.74
CA ALA A 90 10.17 1.13 -25.25
C ALA A 90 9.22 1.59 -26.36
N ARG A 91 9.72 2.23 -27.43
CA ARG A 91 8.88 2.65 -28.57
C ARG A 91 8.30 1.44 -29.32
N GLU A 92 9.08 0.36 -29.46
CA GLU A 92 8.59 -0.88 -30.05
C GLU A 92 7.63 -1.60 -29.11
N LEU A 93 7.90 -1.62 -27.80
CA LEU A 93 7.01 -2.19 -26.78
C LEU A 93 5.63 -1.53 -26.85
N GLY A 94 5.58 -0.20 -26.82
CA GLY A 94 4.33 0.55 -26.71
C GLY A 94 3.48 0.06 -25.54
N SER A 95 2.16 0.08 -25.71
CA SER A 95 1.20 -0.38 -24.69
C SER A 95 0.89 -1.88 -24.73
N LYS A 96 1.61 -2.70 -25.53
CA LYS A 96 1.25 -4.11 -25.84
C LYS A 96 1.04 -4.99 -24.61
N TYR A 97 1.75 -4.72 -23.51
CA TYR A 97 1.68 -5.49 -22.26
C TYR A 97 0.91 -4.79 -21.14
N ARG A 98 0.40 -3.56 -21.37
CA ARG A 98 -0.34 -2.79 -20.35
C ARG A 98 -1.54 -3.56 -19.82
N ASP A 99 -2.33 -4.10 -20.75
CA ASP A 99 -3.62 -4.73 -20.47
C ASP A 99 -3.51 -6.27 -20.32
N ALA A 100 -2.30 -6.81 -20.14
CA ALA A 100 -2.07 -8.24 -20.00
C ALA A 100 -2.72 -8.81 -18.71
N ASN A 101 -3.50 -9.88 -18.81
CA ASN A 101 -4.19 -10.51 -17.66
C ASN A 101 -3.28 -11.39 -16.80
N VAL A 102 -1.96 -11.34 -17.03
CA VAL A 102 -0.93 -12.03 -16.24
C VAL A 102 -0.06 -10.97 -15.55
N PRO A 103 0.60 -11.31 -14.43
CA PRO A 103 1.57 -10.42 -13.80
C PRO A 103 2.64 -9.90 -14.78
N VAL A 104 3.03 -8.64 -14.61
CA VAL A 104 4.10 -7.99 -15.38
C VAL A 104 5.12 -7.38 -14.42
N VAL A 105 6.39 -7.74 -14.57
CA VAL A 105 7.52 -7.13 -13.88
C VAL A 105 8.40 -6.47 -14.93
N THR A 106 8.79 -5.22 -14.72
CA THR A 106 9.65 -4.48 -15.64
C THR A 106 10.73 -3.72 -14.89
N TRP A 107 11.93 -3.66 -15.46
CA TRP A 107 13.00 -2.74 -15.04
C TRP A 107 13.40 -1.78 -16.15
N SER A 108 12.51 -1.54 -17.12
CA SER A 108 12.68 -0.52 -18.14
C SER A 108 11.92 0.74 -17.73
N ALA A 109 12.62 1.77 -17.25
CA ALA A 109 11.98 3.02 -16.84
C ALA A 109 11.21 3.71 -17.96
N TYR A 110 11.75 3.66 -19.19
CA TYR A 110 11.06 4.15 -20.39
C TYR A 110 9.77 3.38 -20.71
N SER A 111 9.61 2.16 -20.19
CA SER A 111 8.39 1.37 -20.36
C SER A 111 7.34 1.64 -19.30
N PHE A 112 7.69 2.21 -18.13
CA PHE A 112 6.74 2.50 -17.07
C PHE A 112 5.51 3.31 -17.52
N PRO A 113 5.64 4.46 -18.23
CA PRO A 113 4.46 5.20 -18.70
C PRO A 113 3.62 4.42 -19.71
N LEU A 114 4.26 3.64 -20.58
CA LEU A 114 3.58 2.87 -21.62
C LEU A 114 2.73 1.74 -21.03
N LEU A 115 3.14 1.23 -19.87
CA LEU A 115 2.42 0.25 -19.07
C LEU A 115 1.42 0.90 -18.09
N GLY A 116 1.27 2.24 -18.13
CA GLY A 116 0.38 3.02 -17.26
C GLY A 116 0.87 3.10 -15.82
N MET A 117 2.14 2.75 -15.55
CA MET A 117 2.67 2.62 -14.19
C MET A 117 3.16 3.94 -13.59
N THR A 118 3.53 4.92 -14.42
CA THR A 118 4.00 6.27 -14.06
C THR A 118 3.44 7.29 -15.06
N GLY A 119 3.62 8.59 -14.80
CA GLY A 119 3.44 9.62 -15.83
C GLY A 119 4.53 9.54 -16.90
N ASP A 120 4.37 10.31 -17.98
CA ASP A 120 5.18 10.21 -19.21
C ASP A 120 6.32 11.21 -19.30
N LYS A 121 6.52 12.06 -18.29
CA LYS A 121 7.59 13.05 -18.30
C LYS A 121 8.88 12.49 -17.72
N LEU A 122 9.90 12.38 -18.56
CA LEU A 122 11.25 12.02 -18.14
C LEU A 122 11.79 13.06 -17.14
N HIS A 123 12.45 12.59 -16.08
CA HIS A 123 12.99 13.37 -14.95
C HIS A 123 11.96 13.99 -13.99
N GLU A 124 10.66 13.89 -14.29
CA GLU A 124 9.57 14.25 -13.36
C GLU A 124 8.87 12.99 -12.85
N ASP A 125 8.45 12.10 -13.76
CA ASP A 125 7.64 10.92 -13.45
C ASP A 125 8.45 9.62 -13.46
N PHE A 126 9.61 9.60 -14.12
CA PHE A 126 10.55 8.48 -14.10
C PHE A 126 11.92 8.96 -14.59
N SER A 127 13.00 8.27 -14.21
CA SER A 127 14.32 8.54 -14.76
C SER A 127 15.22 7.32 -14.67
N VAL A 128 16.29 7.34 -15.47
CA VAL A 128 17.49 6.55 -15.24
C VAL A 128 18.47 7.43 -14.47
N VAL A 129 19.01 6.91 -13.37
CA VAL A 129 20.11 7.50 -12.62
C VAL A 129 21.37 7.25 -13.43
N ARG A 130 21.99 8.32 -13.94
CA ARG A 130 23.25 8.22 -14.69
C ARG A 130 24.39 8.68 -13.81
N GLU A 131 25.41 7.85 -13.67
CA GLU A 131 26.68 8.26 -13.05
C GLU A 131 27.26 9.47 -13.81
N LYS A 132 27.49 10.58 -13.09
CA LYS A 132 28.34 11.66 -13.58
C LYS A 132 29.78 11.38 -13.15
N PRO A 133 30.73 11.19 -14.08
CA PRO A 133 32.13 11.06 -13.69
C PRO A 133 32.56 12.27 -12.83
N PHE A 134 33.24 12.02 -11.71
CA PHE A 134 33.87 13.02 -10.81
C PHE A 134 32.98 13.83 -9.83
N HIS A 135 31.76 13.38 -9.50
CA HIS A 135 30.99 13.97 -8.40
C HIS A 135 30.91 13.05 -7.18
N ASN A 136 31.44 13.49 -6.04
CA ASN A 136 31.42 12.78 -4.75
C ASN A 136 29.98 12.50 -4.24
N GLU A 137 29.00 13.22 -4.77
CA GLU A 137 27.57 13.09 -4.44
C GLU A 137 26.98 11.77 -4.97
N ASN A 138 27.56 11.17 -6.02
CA ASN A 138 26.95 10.02 -6.70
C ASN A 138 26.99 8.71 -5.90
N HIS A 139 27.87 8.53 -4.90
CA HIS A 139 27.99 7.23 -4.24
C HIS A 139 27.02 7.04 -3.07
N ALA A 140 26.55 8.13 -2.46
CA ALA A 140 25.54 8.09 -1.41
C ALA A 140 24.12 7.93 -1.98
N ASP A 141 23.88 8.42 -3.21
CA ASP A 141 22.59 8.32 -3.90
C ASP A 141 22.23 6.89 -4.33
N TYR A 142 23.18 5.94 -4.33
CA TYR A 142 22.95 4.53 -4.66
C TYR A 142 22.48 3.67 -3.49
N TYR A 143 22.42 4.22 -2.28
CA TYR A 143 21.79 3.50 -1.18
C TYR A 143 20.27 3.54 -1.34
N ALA A 144 19.67 2.36 -1.21
CA ALA A 144 18.24 2.20 -1.25
C ALA A 144 17.68 2.33 0.17
N HIS A 145 16.50 2.93 0.28
CA HIS A 145 15.77 3.01 1.54
C HIS A 145 14.53 2.14 1.45
N ALA A 146 14.46 1.13 2.31
CA ALA A 146 13.27 0.33 2.53
C ALA A 146 12.22 1.14 3.29
N THR A 147 11.03 1.28 2.71
CA THR A 147 10.01 2.24 3.18
C THR A 147 9.23 1.77 4.40
N SER A 148 8.91 0.47 4.48
CA SER A 148 8.13 -0.11 5.57
C SER A 148 8.27 -1.63 5.59
N SER A 149 8.63 -2.18 6.75
CA SER A 149 8.79 -3.63 6.96
C SER A 149 7.47 -4.42 6.80
N THR A 150 6.34 -3.72 6.80
CA THR A 150 5.02 -4.34 6.53
C THR A 150 4.79 -4.64 5.05
N ASN A 151 5.55 -4.02 4.14
CA ASN A 151 5.48 -4.29 2.71
C ASN A 151 5.79 -5.78 2.42
N PRO A 152 4.92 -6.51 1.70
CA PRO A 152 5.12 -7.94 1.45
C PRO A 152 6.43 -8.31 0.73
N ILE A 153 6.89 -7.45 -0.18
CA ILE A 153 8.16 -7.66 -0.91
C ILE A 153 9.34 -7.51 0.06
N LEU A 154 9.36 -6.46 0.88
CA LEU A 154 10.43 -6.24 1.86
C LEU A 154 10.44 -7.33 2.94
N ARG A 155 9.27 -7.75 3.41
CA ARG A 155 9.13 -8.83 4.38
C ARG A 155 9.69 -10.14 3.83
N ALA A 156 9.34 -10.50 2.60
CA ALA A 156 9.85 -11.70 1.93
C ALA A 156 11.35 -11.62 1.66
N ALA A 157 11.86 -10.43 1.33
CA ALA A 157 13.28 -10.16 1.20
C ALA A 157 13.99 -10.06 2.56
N LYS A 158 13.29 -10.11 3.70
CA LYS A 158 13.83 -9.92 5.05
C LYS A 158 14.67 -8.62 5.17
N ILE A 159 14.17 -7.54 4.57
CA ILE A 159 14.80 -6.22 4.63
C ILE A 159 13.99 -5.37 5.64
N PRO A 160 14.59 -4.93 6.76
CA PRO A 160 13.93 -4.04 7.69
C PRO A 160 13.78 -2.63 7.09
N GLN A 161 13.02 -1.76 7.77
CA GLN A 161 13.02 -0.34 7.43
C GLN A 161 14.44 0.25 7.55
N GLY A 162 14.79 1.13 6.63
CA GLY A 162 16.05 1.87 6.66
C GLY A 162 16.90 1.66 5.41
N MET A 163 18.14 2.12 5.49
CA MET A 163 19.08 2.10 4.37
C MET A 163 19.70 0.70 4.20
N PHE A 164 19.86 0.26 2.95
CA PHE A 164 20.58 -0.96 2.60
C PHE A 164 21.29 -0.80 1.25
N ALA A 165 22.23 -1.69 0.95
CA ALA A 165 22.94 -1.72 -0.32
C ALA A 165 22.22 -2.66 -1.29
N PRO A 166 21.56 -2.17 -2.36
CA PRO A 166 20.93 -3.03 -3.38
C PRO A 166 21.93 -3.53 -4.42
N LEU A 167 23.05 -2.83 -4.60
CA LEU A 167 24.09 -3.09 -5.58
C LEU A 167 25.45 -3.11 -4.87
N LEU A 168 26.37 -3.94 -5.35
CA LEU A 168 27.77 -3.87 -5.00
C LEU A 168 28.41 -2.69 -5.74
N PHE A 169 29.36 -2.03 -5.09
CA PHE A 169 30.14 -0.97 -5.75
C PHE A 169 30.90 -1.56 -6.93
N SER A 170 30.63 -1.03 -8.12
CA SER A 170 31.36 -1.35 -9.35
C SER A 170 31.90 -0.04 -9.92
N GLY A 171 33.15 -0.04 -10.39
CA GLY A 171 33.76 1.15 -11.03
C GLY A 171 33.26 1.44 -12.44
N GLY A 172 32.10 0.92 -12.83
CA GLY A 172 31.49 1.08 -14.15
C GLY A 172 30.07 1.61 -14.04
N VAL A 173 29.60 2.25 -15.12
CA VAL A 173 28.28 2.92 -15.18
C VAL A 173 27.18 1.92 -14.90
N THR A 174 26.59 2.01 -13.72
CA THR A 174 25.31 1.39 -13.41
C THR A 174 24.23 2.41 -13.76
N ASP A 175 23.23 1.97 -14.54
CA ASP A 175 22.10 2.81 -14.94
C ASP A 175 20.83 2.36 -14.19
N PRO A 176 20.79 2.39 -12.83
CA PRO A 176 19.56 2.05 -12.14
C PRO A 176 18.50 3.11 -12.42
N SER A 177 17.25 2.80 -12.15
CA SER A 177 16.13 3.66 -12.49
C SER A 177 15.08 3.75 -11.42
N TRP A 178 14.27 4.80 -11.49
CA TRP A 178 13.15 5.02 -10.60
C TRP A 178 11.92 5.45 -11.38
N GLY A 179 10.76 5.28 -10.76
CA GLY A 179 9.48 5.79 -11.24
C GLY A 179 8.68 6.44 -10.12
N LYS A 180 7.82 7.39 -10.48
CA LYS A 180 6.79 7.99 -9.63
C LYS A 180 5.45 7.30 -9.92
N PRO A 181 5.08 6.25 -9.17
CA PRO A 181 3.81 5.56 -9.41
C PRO A 181 2.61 6.39 -8.97
N SER A 182 1.42 6.03 -9.45
CA SER A 182 0.17 6.56 -8.92
C SER A 182 -0.04 6.12 -7.47
N ARG A 183 -0.93 6.81 -6.74
CA ARG A 183 -1.24 6.48 -5.33
C ARG A 183 -1.91 5.12 -5.11
N GLY A 184 -2.30 4.39 -6.16
CA GLY A 184 -2.79 3.01 -6.05
C GLY A 184 -1.67 1.98 -5.80
N ALA A 185 -0.40 2.37 -5.99
CA ALA A 185 0.76 1.52 -5.78
C ALA A 185 1.15 1.38 -4.30
N ASP A 186 1.84 0.28 -4.00
CA ASP A 186 2.71 0.13 -2.84
C ASP A 186 4.15 0.43 -3.23
N ILE A 187 4.80 1.32 -2.49
CA ILE A 187 6.20 1.68 -2.69
C ILE A 187 7.03 0.91 -1.65
N ALA A 188 7.91 0.02 -2.10
CA ALA A 188 8.75 -0.81 -1.23
C ALA A 188 10.12 -0.15 -0.98
N VAL A 189 10.71 0.43 -2.02
CA VAL A 189 12.06 0.96 -1.98
C VAL A 189 12.13 2.29 -2.73
N VAL A 190 12.85 3.25 -2.17
CA VAL A 190 13.10 4.57 -2.76
C VAL A 190 14.59 4.86 -2.82
N PHE A 191 15.00 5.69 -3.79
CA PHE A 191 16.34 6.30 -3.80
C PHE A 191 16.31 7.68 -3.13
N GLY A 192 17.40 8.07 -2.48
CA GLY A 192 17.54 9.38 -1.81
C GLY A 192 16.53 9.66 -0.69
N GLY A 193 15.76 8.66 -0.26
CA GLY A 193 14.66 8.82 0.70
C GLY A 193 13.40 9.49 0.14
N ASP A 194 13.31 9.72 -1.17
CA ASP A 194 12.18 10.42 -1.82
C ASP A 194 11.14 9.42 -2.35
N VAL A 195 9.91 9.51 -1.83
CA VAL A 195 8.79 8.64 -2.24
C VAL A 195 8.37 8.83 -3.68
N ASP A 196 8.69 9.96 -4.30
CA ASP A 196 8.44 10.18 -5.73
C ASP A 196 9.52 9.51 -6.61
N GLN A 197 10.62 9.02 -6.02
CA GLN A 197 11.68 8.27 -6.70
C GLN A 197 11.69 6.80 -6.26
N ALA A 198 10.60 6.08 -6.56
CA ALA A 198 10.48 4.67 -6.20
C ALA A 198 11.39 3.79 -7.08
N ALA A 199 12.32 3.09 -6.43
CA ALA A 199 13.19 2.08 -7.03
C ALA A 199 12.49 0.72 -7.16
N VAL A 200 11.63 0.39 -6.19
CA VAL A 200 10.74 -0.79 -6.26
C VAL A 200 9.35 -0.38 -5.83
N PHE A 201 8.39 -0.54 -6.74
CA PHE A 201 6.98 -0.28 -6.49
C PHE A 201 6.11 -1.35 -7.16
N SER A 202 4.90 -1.51 -6.67
CA SER A 202 4.01 -2.57 -7.12
C SER A 202 2.54 -2.16 -7.11
N TYR A 203 1.77 -2.73 -8.02
CA TYR A 203 0.32 -2.59 -8.06
C TYR A 203 -0.29 -3.98 -7.88
N GLU A 204 -1.22 -4.11 -6.93
CA GLU A 204 -2.08 -5.29 -6.84
C GLU A 204 -3.16 -5.27 -7.94
N ARG A 205 -3.70 -6.43 -8.29
CA ARG A 205 -4.82 -6.56 -9.21
C ARG A 205 -6.02 -5.72 -8.75
N GLY A 206 -6.41 -4.74 -9.56
CA GLY A 206 -7.49 -3.79 -9.27
C GLY A 206 -7.02 -2.46 -8.67
N ALA A 207 -5.73 -2.29 -8.44
CA ALA A 207 -5.17 -0.98 -8.10
C ALA A 207 -5.39 0.00 -9.25
N ALA A 208 -5.77 1.23 -8.92
CA ALA A 208 -5.71 2.33 -9.88
C ALA A 208 -4.24 2.59 -10.25
N MET A 209 -3.97 2.72 -11.54
CA MET A 209 -2.68 3.11 -12.09
C MET A 209 -2.81 4.54 -12.67
N MET A 210 -1.92 4.98 -13.55
CA MET A 210 -1.97 6.31 -14.15
C MET A 210 -3.04 6.42 -15.25
N GLY A 211 -3.65 7.60 -15.39
CA GLY A 211 -4.58 7.91 -16.48
C GLY A 211 -5.79 6.97 -16.54
N ASP A 212 -6.53 6.85 -15.44
CA ASP A 212 -7.71 5.97 -15.24
C ASP A 212 -7.49 4.46 -15.45
N ALA A 213 -6.26 4.04 -15.75
CA ALA A 213 -5.93 2.63 -15.91
C ALA A 213 -6.08 1.87 -14.58
N VAL A 214 -6.38 0.59 -14.66
CA VAL A 214 -6.50 -0.31 -13.51
C VAL A 214 -5.69 -1.56 -13.78
N ALA A 215 -4.88 -2.01 -12.82
CA ALA A 215 -4.02 -3.18 -12.96
C ALA A 215 -4.85 -4.46 -13.19
N PRO A 216 -4.82 -5.10 -14.38
CA PRO A 216 -5.56 -6.35 -14.67
C PRO A 216 -5.04 -7.56 -13.88
N ALA A 217 -3.74 -7.54 -13.61
CA ALA A 217 -3.01 -8.45 -12.72
C ALA A 217 -1.88 -7.66 -12.04
N ARG A 218 -1.11 -8.29 -11.16
CA ARG A 218 -0.01 -7.62 -10.44
C ARG A 218 0.96 -6.95 -11.42
N ARG A 219 1.47 -5.77 -11.04
CA ARG A 219 2.51 -5.03 -11.76
C ARG A 219 3.65 -4.71 -10.81
N VAL A 220 4.89 -4.80 -11.27
CA VAL A 220 6.07 -4.44 -10.47
C VAL A 220 7.04 -3.63 -11.32
N GLY A 221 7.44 -2.46 -10.82
CA GLY A 221 8.57 -1.70 -11.33
C GLY A 221 9.81 -1.99 -10.49
N LEU A 222 10.93 -2.23 -11.15
CA LEU A 222 12.23 -2.50 -10.54
C LEU A 222 13.27 -1.52 -11.09
N PHE A 223 14.31 -1.29 -10.29
CA PHE A 223 15.34 -0.28 -10.58
C PHE A 223 16.47 -0.76 -11.50
N LEU A 224 16.52 -2.02 -11.93
CA LEU A 224 17.72 -2.58 -12.58
C LEU A 224 18.00 -1.95 -13.96
N GLY A 225 19.29 -1.83 -14.30
CA GLY A 225 19.79 -1.61 -15.65
C GLY A 225 20.13 -2.93 -16.36
N HIS A 226 20.55 -2.86 -17.63
CA HIS A 226 20.86 -4.02 -18.46
C HIS A 226 22.12 -4.79 -18.00
N ASN A 227 22.89 -4.21 -17.09
CA ASN A 227 24.16 -4.71 -16.54
C ASN A 227 24.15 -4.78 -14.99
N SER A 228 22.98 -4.66 -14.36
CA SER A 228 22.90 -4.54 -12.89
C SER A 228 22.78 -5.88 -12.18
N TRP A 229 22.39 -6.95 -12.87
CA TRP A 229 22.14 -8.26 -12.25
C TRP A 229 23.42 -8.88 -11.68
N SER A 230 24.51 -8.80 -12.44
CA SER A 230 25.84 -9.32 -12.07
C SER A 230 26.41 -8.67 -10.81
N ILE A 231 25.94 -7.47 -10.46
CA ILE A 231 26.39 -6.68 -9.31
C ILE A 231 25.31 -6.50 -8.24
N LEU A 232 24.16 -7.17 -8.33
CA LEU A 232 23.21 -7.18 -7.22
C LEU A 232 23.91 -7.74 -5.98
N SER A 233 23.82 -6.99 -4.89
CA SER A 233 24.38 -7.43 -3.61
C SER A 233 23.61 -8.63 -3.07
N ASP A 234 24.33 -9.49 -2.37
CA ASP A 234 23.73 -10.49 -1.49
C ASP A 234 24.76 -10.87 -0.42
N ALA A 235 24.29 -11.14 0.78
CA ALA A 235 25.16 -11.54 1.87
C ALA A 235 25.70 -12.97 1.62
N GLN A 236 27.02 -13.14 1.70
CA GLN A 236 27.71 -14.41 1.46
C GLN A 236 28.77 -14.66 2.53
N GLY A 237 29.07 -15.93 2.79
CA GLY A 237 30.07 -16.31 3.79
C GLY A 237 29.72 -15.77 5.18
N PRO A 238 30.67 -15.20 5.93
CA PRO A 238 30.42 -14.64 7.26
C PRO A 238 29.31 -13.57 7.30
N ALA A 239 29.17 -12.76 6.23
CA ALA A 239 28.14 -11.73 6.15
C ALA A 239 26.72 -12.30 6.16
N ALA A 240 26.53 -13.55 5.72
CA ALA A 240 25.24 -14.21 5.75
C ALA A 240 24.84 -14.68 7.16
N GLU A 241 25.80 -14.80 8.08
CA GLU A 241 25.59 -15.21 9.47
C GLU A 241 25.38 -14.01 10.41
N ASP A 242 25.88 -12.82 10.04
CA ASP A 242 25.62 -11.58 10.77
C ASP A 242 24.26 -10.95 10.36
N PRO A 243 23.31 -10.73 11.28
CA PRO A 243 21.99 -10.21 10.93
C PRO A 243 22.00 -8.80 10.31
N LYS A 244 22.97 -7.95 10.66
CA LYS A 244 23.06 -6.59 10.12
C LYS A 244 23.63 -6.62 8.71
N GLU A 245 24.70 -7.37 8.48
CA GLU A 245 25.28 -7.54 7.14
C GLU A 245 24.32 -8.28 6.21
N TYR A 246 23.60 -9.29 6.71
CA TYR A 246 22.55 -9.98 5.98
C TYR A 246 21.47 -9.01 5.50
N ALA A 247 20.97 -8.13 6.39
CA ALA A 247 20.00 -7.10 6.03
C ALA A 247 20.57 -6.01 5.10
N TRP A 248 21.86 -5.71 5.20
CA TRP A 248 22.53 -4.69 4.42
C TRP A 248 22.73 -5.10 2.95
N PHE A 249 23.23 -6.31 2.69
CA PHE A 249 23.44 -6.82 1.33
C PHE A 249 22.25 -7.65 0.86
N SER A 250 21.33 -7.02 0.13
CA SER A 250 19.99 -7.58 -0.09
C SER A 250 19.45 -7.45 -1.52
N GLY A 251 20.25 -7.00 -2.49
CA GLY A 251 19.85 -6.77 -3.88
C GLY A 251 19.19 -7.98 -4.55
N ARG A 252 19.84 -9.15 -4.52
CA ARG A 252 19.28 -10.39 -5.09
C ARG A 252 17.99 -10.81 -4.39
N ARG A 253 17.97 -10.72 -3.05
CA ARG A 253 16.80 -11.10 -2.24
C ARG A 253 15.61 -10.20 -2.52
N LEU A 254 15.84 -8.91 -2.76
CA LEU A 254 14.81 -7.95 -3.18
C LEU A 254 14.25 -8.28 -4.57
N PHE A 255 15.10 -8.57 -5.55
CA PHE A 255 14.68 -9.00 -6.89
C PHE A 255 13.81 -10.26 -6.81
N ASP A 256 14.30 -11.30 -6.11
CA ASP A 256 13.58 -12.56 -5.94
C ASP A 256 12.23 -12.37 -5.27
N ALA A 257 12.19 -11.61 -4.18
CA ALA A 257 10.96 -11.32 -3.45
C ALA A 257 9.93 -10.60 -4.33
N ALA A 258 10.37 -9.67 -5.17
CA ALA A 258 9.49 -8.93 -6.07
C ALA A 258 8.87 -9.85 -7.14
N LEU A 259 9.66 -10.75 -7.73
CA LEU A 259 9.17 -11.74 -8.70
C LEU A 259 8.23 -12.76 -8.04
N LYS A 260 8.62 -13.30 -6.87
CA LYS A 260 7.80 -14.25 -6.09
C LYS A 260 6.48 -13.60 -5.67
N TRP A 261 6.49 -12.34 -5.26
CA TRP A 261 5.27 -11.59 -4.96
C TRP A 261 4.39 -11.44 -6.20
N ALA A 262 4.97 -11.08 -7.35
CA ALA A 262 4.20 -10.90 -8.59
C ALA A 262 3.41 -12.16 -8.99
N VAL A 263 4.02 -13.36 -8.83
CA VAL A 263 3.38 -14.65 -9.19
C VAL A 263 2.60 -15.32 -8.06
N SER A 264 2.67 -14.77 -6.84
CA SER A 264 1.86 -15.27 -5.72
C SER A 264 0.37 -14.98 -5.97
N PRO A 265 -0.56 -15.72 -5.34
CA PRO A 265 -1.99 -15.46 -5.51
C PRO A 265 -2.35 -14.00 -5.21
N PRO A 266 -3.16 -13.34 -6.05
CA PRO A 266 -3.60 -11.98 -5.81
C PRO A 266 -4.48 -11.92 -4.57
N GLN A 267 -4.52 -10.76 -3.91
CA GLN A 267 -5.43 -10.52 -2.80
C GLN A 267 -6.87 -10.85 -3.20
N ALA A 268 -7.58 -11.56 -2.31
CA ALA A 268 -8.98 -11.87 -2.49
C ALA A 268 -9.80 -10.58 -2.44
N ARG A 269 -10.69 -10.39 -3.42
CA ARG A 269 -11.62 -9.26 -3.39
C ARG A 269 -12.80 -9.57 -2.49
N VAL A 270 -13.33 -8.55 -1.83
CA VAL A 270 -14.61 -8.64 -1.14
C VAL A 270 -15.70 -8.81 -2.21
N SER A 271 -16.31 -9.97 -2.25
CA SER A 271 -17.43 -10.30 -3.15
C SER A 271 -18.77 -10.41 -2.42
N ALA A 272 -18.74 -10.32 -1.08
CA ALA A 272 -19.93 -10.34 -0.25
C ALA A 272 -20.79 -9.10 -0.51
N SER A 273 -22.11 -9.27 -0.59
CA SER A 273 -23.07 -8.17 -0.66
C SER A 273 -22.99 -7.27 0.57
N LEU A 274 -23.48 -6.03 0.48
CA LEU A 274 -23.48 -5.08 1.61
C LEU A 274 -24.19 -5.65 2.86
N ALA A 275 -25.26 -6.42 2.66
CA ALA A 275 -25.97 -7.10 3.75
C ALA A 275 -25.11 -8.19 4.42
N GLU A 276 -24.39 -9.00 3.64
CA GLU A 276 -23.48 -10.02 4.15
C GLU A 276 -22.28 -9.41 4.89
N GLN A 277 -21.74 -8.30 4.35
CA GLN A 277 -20.67 -7.53 5.00
C GLN A 277 -21.15 -6.96 6.34
N ARG A 278 -22.36 -6.38 6.40
CA ARG A 278 -22.96 -5.91 7.65
C ARG A 278 -23.14 -7.05 8.66
N ALA A 279 -23.66 -8.20 8.23
CA ALA A 279 -23.81 -9.37 9.11
C ALA A 279 -22.46 -9.92 9.60
N ALA A 280 -21.40 -9.82 8.78
CA ALA A 280 -20.04 -10.17 9.21
C ALA A 280 -19.50 -9.17 10.25
N LEU A 281 -19.72 -7.86 10.06
CA LEU A 281 -19.36 -6.83 11.03
C LEU A 281 -20.12 -7.02 12.35
N GLU A 282 -21.42 -7.31 12.33
CA GLU A 282 -22.22 -7.57 13.53
C GLU A 282 -21.68 -8.77 14.32
N ARG A 283 -21.18 -9.82 13.65
CA ARG A 283 -20.52 -10.95 14.32
C ARG A 283 -19.20 -10.54 14.95
N THR A 284 -18.40 -9.73 14.26
CA THR A 284 -17.13 -9.20 14.78
C THR A 284 -17.34 -8.26 15.96
N ALA A 285 -18.42 -7.46 15.94
CA ALA A 285 -18.72 -6.43 16.92
C ALA A 285 -19.18 -6.96 18.28
N ARG A 286 -19.85 -8.13 18.32
CA ARG A 286 -20.38 -8.71 19.56
C ARG A 286 -19.29 -8.89 20.62
N GLY A 287 -19.45 -8.20 21.74
CA GLY A 287 -18.53 -8.26 22.89
C GLY A 287 -17.23 -7.48 22.68
N LYS A 288 -17.09 -6.74 21.58
CA LYS A 288 -15.97 -5.81 21.36
C LYS A 288 -16.23 -4.49 22.03
N LYS A 289 -15.23 -4.00 22.76
CA LYS A 289 -15.29 -2.76 23.54
C LYS A 289 -14.70 -1.61 22.74
N VAL A 290 -15.51 -0.58 22.49
CA VAL A 290 -15.10 0.61 21.74
C VAL A 290 -15.06 1.80 22.70
N LEU A 291 -13.93 2.49 22.73
CA LEU A 291 -13.85 3.82 23.32
C LEU A 291 -14.13 4.87 22.24
N PHE A 292 -15.24 5.59 22.39
CA PHE A 292 -15.60 6.71 21.54
C PHE A 292 -15.21 8.03 22.22
N VAL A 293 -14.11 8.62 21.74
CA VAL A 293 -13.57 9.89 22.24
C VAL A 293 -14.21 11.04 21.48
N ARG A 294 -14.85 11.94 22.21
CA ARG A 294 -15.66 13.02 21.64
C ARG A 294 -15.54 14.29 22.47
N ARG A 295 -16.05 15.39 21.94
CA ARG A 295 -16.20 16.63 22.71
C ARG A 295 -17.64 16.72 23.24
N TYR A 296 -17.80 16.92 24.55
CA TYR A 296 -19.09 17.27 25.14
C TYR A 296 -19.34 18.78 25.11
N ASP A 297 -20.60 19.16 25.39
CA ASP A 297 -21.04 20.55 25.56
C ASP A 297 -20.65 21.46 24.38
N LEU A 298 -20.81 20.92 23.17
CA LEU A 298 -20.54 21.63 21.94
C LEU A 298 -21.49 22.82 21.78
N PRO A 299 -21.01 24.00 21.35
CA PRO A 299 -21.87 25.12 20.99
C PRO A 299 -22.69 24.86 19.71
N TRP A 300 -22.46 23.73 19.04
CA TRP A 300 -23.05 23.32 17.76
C TRP A 300 -23.83 22.01 17.97
N PRO A 301 -25.16 22.07 18.22
CA PRO A 301 -26.00 20.91 18.50
C PRO A 301 -25.97 19.83 17.41
N GLU A 302 -25.71 20.21 16.17
CA GLU A 302 -25.59 19.32 15.02
C GLU A 302 -24.40 18.34 15.16
N ASN A 303 -23.28 18.78 15.74
CA ASN A 303 -22.11 17.92 15.94
C ASN A 303 -22.37 16.89 17.04
N GLU A 304 -23.05 17.31 18.11
CA GLU A 304 -23.55 16.42 19.15
C GLU A 304 -24.51 15.37 18.56
N ALA A 305 -25.46 15.79 17.73
CA ALA A 305 -26.40 14.88 17.06
C ALA A 305 -25.69 13.87 16.14
N SER A 306 -24.65 14.29 15.42
CA SER A 306 -23.83 13.40 14.58
C SER A 306 -23.10 12.34 15.40
N ASP A 307 -22.48 12.72 16.52
CA ASP A 307 -21.85 11.77 17.45
C ASP A 307 -22.88 10.78 18.02
N GLN A 308 -24.06 11.26 18.43
CA GLN A 308 -25.13 10.40 18.94
C GLN A 308 -25.63 9.40 17.87
N ALA A 309 -25.76 9.83 16.61
CA ALA A 309 -26.12 8.94 15.51
C ALA A 309 -25.06 7.84 15.29
N GLN A 310 -23.78 8.19 15.40
CA GLN A 310 -22.68 7.24 15.29
C GLN A 310 -22.65 6.25 16.47
N LEU A 311 -22.83 6.73 17.70
CA LEU A 311 -22.96 5.90 18.88
C LEU A 311 -24.14 4.92 18.78
N ALA A 312 -25.30 5.39 18.30
CA ALA A 312 -26.46 4.54 18.08
C ALA A 312 -26.19 3.46 17.03
N TRP A 313 -25.53 3.82 15.93
CA TRP A 313 -25.15 2.87 14.88
C TRP A 313 -24.17 1.80 15.39
N LEU A 314 -23.11 2.20 16.11
CA LEU A 314 -22.17 1.26 16.72
C LEU A 314 -22.86 0.29 17.69
N LYS A 315 -23.75 0.81 18.55
CA LYS A 315 -24.54 -0.03 19.46
C LYS A 315 -25.46 -1.00 18.71
N SER A 316 -26.05 -0.56 17.58
CA SER A 316 -26.90 -1.42 16.75
C SER A 316 -26.15 -2.61 16.14
N LEU A 317 -24.83 -2.51 15.98
CA LEU A 317 -23.98 -3.61 15.51
C LEU A 317 -23.63 -4.62 16.62
N GLY A 318 -23.85 -4.24 17.90
CA GLY A 318 -23.51 -5.07 19.06
C GLY A 318 -22.20 -4.72 19.77
N PHE A 319 -21.59 -3.56 19.46
CA PHE A 319 -20.44 -3.05 20.20
C PHE A 319 -20.82 -2.62 21.63
N GLU A 320 -19.91 -2.89 22.58
CA GLU A 320 -19.94 -2.30 23.91
C GLU A 320 -19.25 -0.94 23.87
N VAL A 321 -20.03 0.14 23.73
CA VAL A 321 -19.47 1.49 23.52
C VAL A 321 -19.39 2.26 24.83
N SER A 322 -18.16 2.65 25.21
CA SER A 322 -17.87 3.61 26.27
C SER A 322 -17.49 4.96 25.66
N THR A 323 -17.88 6.06 26.27
CA THR A 323 -17.49 7.41 25.82
C THR A 323 -16.46 8.03 26.76
N ALA A 324 -15.63 8.91 26.22
CA ALA A 324 -14.74 9.78 26.99
C ALA A 324 -14.70 11.18 26.36
N ASP A 325 -14.59 12.19 27.22
CA ASP A 325 -14.35 13.55 26.75
C ASP A 325 -12.94 13.67 26.18
N HIS A 326 -12.77 14.50 25.15
CA HIS A 326 -11.48 14.73 24.50
C HIS A 326 -10.43 15.37 25.43
N MET A 327 -10.78 15.84 26.62
CA MET A 327 -9.88 16.33 27.67
C MET A 327 -9.39 15.22 28.60
N GLU A 328 -10.13 14.10 28.72
CA GLU A 328 -9.77 12.99 29.61
C GLU A 328 -8.46 12.30 29.19
N PRO A 329 -7.74 11.65 30.12
CA PRO A 329 -6.49 10.96 29.81
C PRO A 329 -6.71 9.77 28.87
N ASP A 330 -5.71 9.45 28.06
CA ASP A 330 -5.73 8.30 27.14
C ASP A 330 -5.72 6.94 27.84
N SER A 331 -5.44 6.91 29.15
CA SER A 331 -5.59 5.73 30.00
C SER A 331 -7.01 5.14 29.97
N ARG A 332 -8.01 5.90 29.52
CA ARG A 332 -9.38 5.44 29.22
C ARG A 332 -9.43 4.35 28.15
N ALA A 333 -8.39 4.22 27.31
CA ALA A 333 -8.28 3.15 26.31
C ALA A 333 -7.91 1.79 26.91
N LYS A 334 -7.52 1.70 28.18
CA LYS A 334 -7.17 0.43 28.82
C LYS A 334 -8.37 -0.52 28.85
N GLY A 335 -8.17 -1.74 28.34
CA GLY A 335 -9.21 -2.78 28.29
C GLY A 335 -10.22 -2.63 27.14
N MET A 336 -9.96 -1.71 26.21
CA MET A 336 -10.76 -1.52 24.99
C MET A 336 -10.15 -2.29 23.82
N ASP A 337 -10.96 -2.63 22.81
CA ASP A 337 -10.52 -3.27 21.57
C ASP A 337 -10.24 -2.27 20.45
N LEU A 338 -10.84 -1.08 20.52
CA LEU A 338 -10.73 -0.02 19.51
C LEU A 338 -10.94 1.35 20.15
N VAL A 339 -10.16 2.35 19.71
CA VAL A 339 -10.45 3.77 19.96
C VAL A 339 -10.98 4.41 18.68
N ILE A 340 -12.11 5.12 18.78
CA ILE A 340 -12.63 6.01 17.74
C ILE A 340 -12.47 7.44 18.24
N ILE A 341 -11.71 8.25 17.51
CA ILE A 341 -11.54 9.68 17.81
C ILE A 341 -12.48 10.46 16.89
N SER A 342 -13.57 10.96 17.45
CA SER A 342 -14.61 11.66 16.69
C SER A 342 -14.11 12.96 16.04
N ALA A 343 -14.73 13.32 14.91
CA ALA A 343 -14.57 14.61 14.25
C ALA A 343 -15.05 15.79 15.12
N SER A 344 -15.83 15.53 16.18
CA SER A 344 -16.24 16.57 17.13
C SER A 344 -15.13 17.01 18.09
N THR A 345 -14.04 16.23 18.17
CA THR A 345 -12.91 16.54 19.05
C THR A 345 -12.21 17.84 18.63
N ASN A 346 -11.27 18.30 19.45
CA ASN A 346 -10.49 19.50 19.15
C ASN A 346 -9.05 19.08 19.24
N LYS A 347 -8.33 19.17 18.13
CA LYS A 347 -6.92 18.79 18.03
C LYS A 347 -6.07 19.31 19.20
N TYR A 348 -6.19 20.59 19.56
CA TYR A 348 -5.33 21.20 20.58
C TYR A 348 -5.60 20.68 21.98
N LYS A 349 -6.84 20.25 22.25
CA LYS A 349 -7.26 19.66 23.52
C LYS A 349 -6.99 18.17 23.59
N LEU A 350 -7.12 17.48 22.47
CA LEU A 350 -6.71 16.08 22.31
C LEU A 350 -5.20 15.94 22.48
N GLY A 351 -4.41 16.87 21.92
CA GLY A 351 -2.95 16.79 21.92
C GLY A 351 -2.47 15.52 21.21
N VAL A 352 -1.43 14.89 21.76
CA VAL A 352 -0.85 13.63 21.24
C VAL A 352 -1.48 12.38 21.88
N LYS A 353 -2.59 12.52 22.60
CA LYS A 353 -3.27 11.38 23.23
C LYS A 353 -3.62 10.33 22.18
N TYR A 354 -3.47 9.07 22.57
CA TYR A 354 -3.70 7.90 21.72
C TYR A 354 -2.67 7.68 20.58
N ALA A 355 -1.66 8.54 20.42
CA ALA A 355 -0.58 8.33 19.44
C ALA A 355 0.19 7.01 19.70
N ASP A 356 0.40 6.65 20.96
CA ASP A 356 1.09 5.41 21.38
C ASP A 356 0.13 4.28 21.78
N ALA A 357 -1.16 4.40 21.45
CA ALA A 357 -2.14 3.37 21.80
C ALA A 357 -1.79 2.04 21.09
N ASN A 358 -1.57 0.99 21.90
CA ASN A 358 -1.28 -0.39 21.46
C ASN A 358 -2.52 -1.17 20.99
N ILE A 359 -3.64 -0.49 20.79
CA ILE A 359 -4.88 -1.02 20.22
C ILE A 359 -5.23 -0.23 18.96
N PRO A 360 -6.02 -0.79 18.05
CA PRO A 360 -6.45 -0.09 16.83
C PRO A 360 -7.06 1.29 17.10
N VAL A 361 -6.81 2.24 16.20
CA VAL A 361 -7.37 3.59 16.25
C VAL A 361 -8.01 3.97 14.92
N LEU A 362 -9.29 4.37 14.98
CA LEU A 362 -10.01 5.05 13.93
C LEU A 362 -10.00 6.56 14.20
N LEU A 363 -9.34 7.32 13.33
CA LEU A 363 -9.29 8.78 13.41
C LEU A 363 -10.32 9.39 12.44
N LEU A 364 -11.24 10.19 12.99
CA LEU A 364 -12.20 10.98 12.21
C LEU A 364 -11.84 12.47 12.22
N GLU A 365 -11.31 13.01 13.34
CA GLU A 365 -10.74 14.36 13.39
C GLU A 365 -9.44 14.44 12.59
N ALA A 366 -9.58 14.75 11.31
CA ALA A 366 -8.46 14.75 10.37
C ALA A 366 -7.39 15.81 10.70
N LYS A 367 -7.69 16.85 11.49
CA LYS A 367 -6.65 17.81 11.90
C LYS A 367 -5.69 17.22 12.93
N ALA A 368 -6.06 16.13 13.62
CA ALA A 368 -5.21 15.45 14.59
C ALA A 368 -4.31 14.36 13.98
N VAL A 369 -4.32 14.20 12.65
CA VAL A 369 -3.54 13.19 11.92
C VAL A 369 -2.04 13.28 12.21
N ASP A 370 -1.48 14.48 12.33
CA ASP A 370 -0.09 14.72 12.69
C ASP A 370 0.20 14.46 14.17
N ALA A 371 -0.76 14.75 15.05
CA ALA A 371 -0.63 14.52 16.48
C ALA A 371 -0.60 13.02 16.81
N LEU A 372 -1.22 12.19 15.96
CA LEU A 372 -1.14 10.72 16.01
C LEU A 372 0.09 10.15 15.29
N GLY A 373 0.96 11.01 14.73
CA GLY A 373 2.17 10.59 14.01
C GLY A 373 1.92 9.99 12.63
N MET A 374 0.68 10.01 12.12
CA MET A 374 0.31 9.41 10.83
C MET A 374 0.87 10.18 9.64
N VAL A 375 1.13 11.48 9.82
CA VAL A 375 1.82 12.37 8.87
C VAL A 375 2.71 13.35 9.63
N SER A 376 3.61 14.04 8.94
CA SER A 376 4.47 15.06 9.57
C SER A 376 3.67 16.29 10.01
N ARG A 377 4.25 17.10 10.91
CA ARG A 377 3.58 18.25 11.57
C ARG A 377 3.49 19.52 10.70
N ARG A 378 3.68 19.43 9.39
CA ARG A 378 3.62 20.58 8.46
C ARG A 378 2.21 20.78 7.90
N ARG A 379 1.36 21.50 8.63
CA ARG A 379 0.00 21.85 8.17
C ARG A 379 0.06 22.63 6.85
N ASN A 380 -0.90 22.39 5.96
CA ASN A 380 -1.02 22.93 4.60
C ASN A 380 0.08 22.47 3.63
N THR A 381 1.06 21.70 4.08
CA THR A 381 2.05 21.02 3.23
C THR A 381 1.77 19.52 3.19
N ASP A 382 1.65 18.89 4.36
CA ASP A 382 1.50 17.44 4.49
C ASP A 382 0.08 17.02 4.89
N TYR A 383 -0.74 17.94 5.40
CA TYR A 383 -2.15 17.70 5.64
C TYR A 383 -2.92 19.01 5.74
N GLY A 384 -4.22 18.95 5.48
CA GLY A 384 -5.07 20.14 5.52
C GLY A 384 -6.54 19.81 5.28
N VAL A 385 -7.30 20.87 5.01
CA VAL A 385 -8.71 20.82 4.62
C VAL A 385 -8.87 21.62 3.33
N ASN A 386 -9.76 21.20 2.44
CA ASN A 386 -10.12 22.00 1.26
C ASN A 386 -11.18 23.07 1.64
N ASP A 387 -10.82 24.01 2.53
CA ASP A 387 -11.79 24.98 3.03
C ASP A 387 -12.28 25.98 1.98
N HIS A 388 -13.50 26.48 2.17
CA HIS A 388 -14.21 27.38 1.26
C HIS A 388 -13.57 28.75 1.06
N LYS A 389 -12.55 29.12 1.84
CA LYS A 389 -11.95 30.47 1.78
C LYS A 389 -10.62 30.49 1.04
N GLU A 390 -10.00 29.34 0.83
CA GLU A 390 -8.71 29.23 0.11
C GLU A 390 -8.75 28.22 -1.06
N SER A 391 -9.86 27.51 -1.27
CA SER A 391 -10.01 26.46 -2.27
C SER A 391 -10.80 26.95 -3.50
N LEU A 392 -10.20 26.92 -4.69
CA LEU A 392 -10.84 27.16 -6.01
C LEU A 392 -11.84 26.06 -6.41
N TYR A 393 -12.17 25.12 -5.51
CA TYR A 393 -12.73 23.82 -5.83
C TYR A 393 -14.13 23.63 -5.22
N PRO A 394 -15.05 22.95 -5.94
CA PRO A 394 -16.42 22.75 -5.47
C PRO A 394 -16.45 21.89 -4.19
N PRO A 395 -17.50 22.04 -3.35
CA PRO A 395 -17.70 21.13 -2.23
C PRO A 395 -17.81 19.68 -2.74
N GLU A 396 -17.12 18.76 -2.06
CA GLU A 396 -16.97 17.38 -2.48
C GLU A 396 -17.94 16.47 -1.73
N ASN A 397 -18.50 15.52 -2.46
CA ASN A 397 -19.21 14.37 -1.89
C ASN A 397 -18.71 13.05 -2.47
N TYR A 398 -17.69 13.11 -3.32
CA TYR A 398 -17.00 11.97 -3.88
C TYR A 398 -15.59 11.87 -3.32
N VAL A 399 -15.09 10.63 -3.27
CA VAL A 399 -13.67 10.31 -3.11
C VAL A 399 -13.25 9.44 -4.28
N HIS A 400 -11.98 9.49 -4.66
CA HIS A 400 -11.45 8.62 -5.71
C HIS A 400 -10.76 7.40 -5.07
N LEU A 401 -11.40 6.23 -5.16
CA LEU A 401 -10.87 4.95 -4.65
C LEU A 401 -9.72 4.47 -5.54
N VAL A 402 -8.49 4.59 -5.02
CA VAL A 402 -7.27 4.13 -5.70
C VAL A 402 -6.88 2.70 -5.33
N ARG A 403 -7.34 2.22 -4.17
CA ARG A 403 -7.03 0.88 -3.63
C ARG A 403 -8.29 0.04 -3.41
N SER A 404 -9.08 -0.12 -4.46
CA SER A 404 -10.35 -0.87 -4.45
C SER A 404 -10.23 -2.34 -3.98
N TYR A 405 -9.03 -2.92 -4.09
CA TYR A 405 -8.75 -4.28 -3.62
C TYR A 405 -8.56 -4.37 -2.09
N HIS A 406 -8.35 -3.24 -1.40
CA HIS A 406 -8.23 -3.21 0.06
C HIS A 406 -9.56 -3.61 0.71
N PRO A 407 -9.58 -4.39 1.81
CA PRO A 407 -10.85 -4.84 2.41
C PRO A 407 -11.77 -3.69 2.82
N VAL A 408 -11.19 -2.55 3.21
CA VAL A 408 -11.94 -1.33 3.59
C VAL A 408 -12.72 -0.72 2.42
N ALA A 409 -12.32 -0.98 1.17
CA ALA A 409 -13.08 -0.51 0.00
C ALA A 409 -14.42 -1.26 -0.18
N ALA A 410 -14.76 -2.22 0.70
CA ALA A 410 -16.06 -2.89 0.75
C ALA A 410 -16.47 -3.60 -0.57
N GLY A 411 -15.49 -3.97 -1.40
CA GLY A 411 -15.72 -4.61 -2.70
C GLY A 411 -16.13 -3.65 -3.82
N LEU A 412 -16.14 -2.35 -3.55
CA LEU A 412 -16.44 -1.31 -4.54
C LEU A 412 -15.33 -1.24 -5.59
N SER A 413 -15.71 -0.84 -6.81
CA SER A 413 -14.77 -0.70 -7.93
C SER A 413 -13.85 0.51 -7.76
N PRO A 414 -12.63 0.51 -8.36
CA PRO A 414 -11.79 1.70 -8.36
C PRO A 414 -12.47 2.85 -9.10
N GLY A 415 -12.15 4.08 -8.74
CA GLY A 415 -12.75 5.28 -9.33
C GLY A 415 -13.59 6.09 -8.34
N GLN A 416 -14.55 6.86 -8.86
CA GLN A 416 -15.37 7.77 -8.06
C GLN A 416 -16.35 6.99 -7.16
N LEU A 417 -16.27 7.23 -5.86
CA LEU A 417 -17.22 6.76 -4.84
C LEU A 417 -17.96 7.96 -4.27
N LYS A 418 -19.29 7.95 -4.34
CA LYS A 418 -20.12 8.95 -3.65
C LYS A 418 -20.18 8.63 -2.16
N LEU A 419 -19.28 9.24 -1.37
CA LEU A 419 -19.16 8.99 0.06
C LEU A 419 -20.29 9.65 0.87
N TYR A 420 -20.70 10.85 0.46
CA TYR A 420 -21.70 11.67 1.15
C TYR A 420 -22.91 11.99 0.26
N ARG A 421 -24.10 12.21 0.84
CA ARG A 421 -25.27 12.61 0.06
C ARG A 421 -25.16 14.08 -0.34
N THR A 422 -24.75 14.94 0.58
CA THR A 422 -24.57 16.37 0.34
C THR A 422 -23.11 16.75 0.06
N PRO A 423 -22.82 17.83 -0.68
CA PRO A 423 -21.46 18.36 -0.85
C PRO A 423 -20.89 18.95 0.45
N GLY A 424 -19.57 18.86 0.66
CA GLY A 424 -18.89 19.62 1.72
C GLY A 424 -17.37 19.49 1.71
N VAL A 425 -16.72 19.87 2.81
CA VAL A 425 -15.25 19.85 2.94
C VAL A 425 -14.76 18.43 3.20
N LEU A 426 -13.63 18.07 2.57
CA LEU A 426 -12.83 16.87 2.81
C LEU A 426 -11.44 17.28 3.30
N ALA A 427 -10.97 16.59 4.33
CA ALA A 427 -9.58 16.69 4.74
C ALA A 427 -8.67 15.89 3.80
N TRP A 428 -7.42 16.31 3.71
CA TRP A 428 -6.38 15.65 2.94
C TRP A 428 -5.09 15.50 3.72
N SER A 429 -4.25 14.58 3.24
CA SER A 429 -2.95 14.24 3.81
C SER A 429 -1.99 13.73 2.72
N ARG A 430 -0.69 13.84 2.98
CA ARG A 430 0.43 13.26 2.23
C ARG A 430 1.15 12.27 3.15
N PRO A 431 0.59 11.07 3.35
CA PRO A 431 1.20 10.11 4.25
C PRO A 431 2.51 9.53 3.68
N PRO A 432 3.44 9.08 4.54
CA PRO A 432 4.67 8.41 4.10
C PRO A 432 4.35 7.08 3.40
N ALA A 433 5.35 6.52 2.70
CA ALA A 433 5.19 5.29 1.91
C ALA A 433 4.78 4.04 2.71
N GLY A 434 4.90 4.05 4.04
CA GLY A 434 4.35 2.98 4.89
C GLY A 434 2.82 2.97 4.98
N ALA A 435 2.13 4.01 4.48
CA ALA A 435 0.68 4.07 4.45
C ALA A 435 0.09 3.36 3.23
N GLN A 436 -1.03 2.68 3.45
CA GLN A 436 -1.91 2.17 2.40
C GLN A 436 -2.93 3.26 2.07
N VAL A 437 -2.66 4.05 1.03
CA VAL A 437 -3.60 5.05 0.51
C VAL A 437 -4.77 4.30 -0.14
N ILE A 438 -5.99 4.55 0.36
CA ILE A 438 -7.22 3.87 -0.08
C ILE A 438 -8.04 4.78 -1.00
N ALA A 439 -8.15 6.05 -0.65
CA ALA A 439 -8.81 7.05 -1.47
C ALA A 439 -8.09 8.40 -1.43
N THR A 440 -8.16 9.12 -2.54
CA THR A 440 -7.70 10.50 -2.68
C THR A 440 -8.89 11.44 -2.90
N ILE A 441 -8.66 12.74 -2.76
CA ILE A 441 -9.60 13.73 -3.28
C ILE A 441 -9.61 13.60 -4.83
N PRO A 442 -10.79 13.65 -5.48
CA PRO A 442 -10.89 13.62 -6.94
C PRO A 442 -9.97 14.65 -7.61
N ASN A 443 -9.26 14.24 -8.66
CA ASN A 443 -8.32 15.08 -9.43
C ASN A 443 -7.15 15.67 -8.59
N GLN A 444 -6.95 15.21 -7.37
CA GLN A 444 -5.86 15.62 -6.49
C GLN A 444 -5.16 14.38 -5.95
N PRO A 445 -4.42 13.65 -6.81
CA PRO A 445 -3.83 12.36 -6.45
C PRO A 445 -2.87 12.48 -5.25
N GLU A 446 -2.20 13.62 -5.06
CA GLU A 446 -1.31 13.84 -3.92
C GLU A 446 -2.05 14.07 -2.59
N HIS A 447 -3.37 14.19 -2.61
CA HIS A 447 -4.18 14.50 -1.43
C HIS A 447 -5.00 13.27 -1.02
N ALA A 448 -4.35 12.38 -0.27
CA ALA A 448 -5.00 11.22 0.34
C ALA A 448 -6.04 11.67 1.36
N THR A 449 -7.26 11.18 1.25
CA THR A 449 -8.36 11.49 2.19
C THR A 449 -8.72 10.28 3.05
N MET A 450 -8.37 9.07 2.60
CA MET A 450 -8.58 7.82 3.33
C MET A 450 -7.34 6.94 3.21
N PHE A 451 -6.72 6.58 4.33
CA PHE A 451 -5.53 5.75 4.33
C PHE A 451 -5.35 5.02 5.66
N ALA A 452 -4.59 3.92 5.60
CA ALA A 452 -4.38 3.01 6.71
C ALA A 452 -2.89 2.75 6.96
N PHE A 453 -2.57 2.37 8.20
CA PHE A 453 -1.30 1.76 8.56
C PHE A 453 -1.56 0.40 9.20
N GLU A 454 -0.87 -0.63 8.70
CA GLU A 454 -0.76 -1.90 9.39
C GLU A 454 0.05 -1.75 10.69
N LYS A 455 -0.11 -2.69 11.63
CA LYS A 455 0.75 -2.73 12.82
C LYS A 455 2.23 -2.86 12.39
N GLY A 456 3.09 -2.02 12.95
CA GLY A 456 4.52 -1.98 12.62
C GLY A 456 4.85 -1.23 11.33
N ALA A 457 3.85 -0.71 10.61
CA ALA A 457 4.11 0.09 9.42
C ALA A 457 4.77 1.41 9.81
N THR A 458 5.72 1.84 8.98
CA THR A 458 6.41 3.12 9.16
C THR A 458 5.45 4.28 8.96
N MET A 459 5.36 5.16 9.95
CA MET A 459 4.61 6.41 9.92
C MET A 459 5.58 7.59 9.80
N ALA A 460 5.13 8.82 10.11
CA ALA A 460 5.98 9.99 10.01
C ALA A 460 7.14 9.94 11.01
N ASP A 461 8.21 10.66 10.68
CA ASP A 461 9.43 10.75 11.50
C ASP A 461 10.01 9.36 11.84
N GLU A 462 9.89 8.42 10.91
CA GLU A 462 10.37 7.02 11.00
C GLU A 462 9.77 6.18 12.14
N SER A 463 8.75 6.71 12.84
CA SER A 463 8.02 5.98 13.88
C SER A 463 7.27 4.77 13.31
N GLN A 464 6.86 3.83 14.17
CA GLN A 464 6.08 2.65 13.76
C GLN A 464 4.70 2.67 14.39
N ALA A 465 3.68 2.29 13.61
CA ALA A 465 2.32 2.16 14.09
C ALA A 465 2.22 1.06 15.19
N PRO A 466 1.90 1.39 16.45
CA PRO A 466 1.83 0.40 17.54
C PRO A 466 0.75 -0.67 17.34
N ALA A 467 -0.33 -0.28 16.65
CA ALA A 467 -1.43 -1.12 16.19
C ALA A 467 -1.99 -0.50 14.90
N ARG A 468 -2.99 -1.14 14.27
CA ARG A 468 -3.60 -0.60 13.05
C ARG A 468 -4.15 0.82 13.26
N ARG A 469 -3.85 1.72 12.33
CA ARG A 469 -4.35 3.11 12.33
C ARG A 469 -5.11 3.35 11.04
N PHE A 470 -6.23 4.05 11.11
CA PHE A 470 -7.00 4.39 9.92
C PHE A 470 -7.59 5.79 10.03
N LEU A 471 -7.35 6.61 9.01
CA LEU A 471 -8.02 7.89 8.84
C LEU A 471 -9.22 7.67 7.92
N PHE A 472 -10.41 7.99 8.41
CA PHE A 472 -11.62 8.07 7.59
C PHE A 472 -12.04 9.54 7.46
N PRO A 473 -12.33 10.04 6.24
CA PRO A 473 -12.54 11.48 6.01
C PRO A 473 -13.94 11.95 6.40
N LEU A 474 -14.26 11.88 7.69
CA LEU A 474 -15.52 12.33 8.27
C LEU A 474 -15.35 13.64 9.01
N ASP A 475 -16.11 14.64 8.60
CA ASP A 475 -16.26 15.89 9.35
C ASP A 475 -17.54 15.84 10.19
N ALA A 476 -17.61 16.62 11.27
CA ALA A 476 -18.87 16.80 12.00
C ALA A 476 -19.67 17.94 11.33
N PRO A 477 -20.98 17.79 11.11
CA PRO A 477 -21.90 16.77 11.61
C PRO A 477 -22.27 15.67 10.59
N ARG A 478 -21.31 15.12 9.83
CA ARG A 478 -21.60 14.40 8.57
C ARG A 478 -21.86 12.89 8.69
N PHE A 479 -21.84 12.29 9.89
CA PHE A 479 -22.11 10.84 10.00
C PHE A 479 -23.48 10.43 9.42
N PRO A 480 -24.60 11.15 9.69
CA PRO A 480 -25.89 10.85 9.08
C PRO A 480 -25.94 11.06 7.56
N ASP A 481 -24.98 11.82 7.00
CA ASP A 481 -24.89 12.18 5.57
C ASP A 481 -24.15 11.12 4.74
N LEU A 482 -23.58 10.08 5.36
CA LEU A 482 -22.99 8.97 4.62
C LEU A 482 -24.02 8.31 3.69
N THR A 483 -23.61 8.01 2.46
CA THR A 483 -24.38 7.13 1.57
C THR A 483 -24.39 5.69 2.11
N GLU A 484 -25.18 4.80 1.51
CA GLU A 484 -25.15 3.37 1.87
C GLU A 484 -23.75 2.77 1.62
N GLU A 485 -23.14 3.09 0.49
CA GLU A 485 -21.76 2.70 0.16
C GLU A 485 -20.75 3.32 1.14
N GLY A 486 -20.93 4.59 1.51
CA GLY A 486 -20.07 5.25 2.50
C GLY A 486 -20.17 4.63 3.89
N GLN A 487 -21.37 4.22 4.30
CA GLN A 487 -21.57 3.48 5.54
C GLN A 487 -20.99 2.06 5.46
N ALA A 488 -21.01 1.41 4.29
CA ALA A 488 -20.35 0.13 4.08
C ALA A 488 -18.82 0.24 4.19
N VAL A 489 -18.19 1.25 3.59
CA VAL A 489 -16.75 1.53 3.73
C VAL A 489 -16.40 1.83 5.19
N TYR A 490 -17.21 2.63 5.89
CA TYR A 490 -17.03 2.88 7.32
C TYR A 490 -17.10 1.58 8.16
N GLY A 491 -18.06 0.70 7.87
CA GLY A 491 -18.16 -0.61 8.52
C GLY A 491 -16.99 -1.54 8.20
N ALA A 492 -16.54 -1.57 6.94
CA ALA A 492 -15.39 -2.35 6.51
C ALA A 492 -14.09 -1.86 7.18
N ALA A 493 -13.96 -0.55 7.42
CA ALA A 493 -12.87 0.02 8.24
C ALA A 493 -12.86 -0.52 9.66
N LEU A 494 -14.01 -0.54 10.35
CA LEU A 494 -14.12 -1.11 11.69
C LEU A 494 -13.77 -2.60 11.70
N GLN A 495 -14.29 -3.36 10.72
CA GLN A 495 -13.99 -4.79 10.60
C GLN A 495 -12.49 -5.03 10.38
N TRP A 496 -11.85 -4.25 9.50
CA TRP A 496 -10.42 -4.36 9.26
C TRP A 496 -9.60 -4.00 10.50
N LEU A 497 -9.95 -2.92 11.21
CA LEU A 497 -9.26 -2.52 12.45
C LEU A 497 -9.34 -3.61 13.53
N LEU A 498 -10.48 -4.31 13.64
CA LEU A 498 -10.73 -5.30 14.69
C LEU A 498 -10.32 -6.73 14.33
N THR A 499 -10.08 -7.01 13.06
CA THR A 499 -9.54 -8.30 12.63
C THR A 499 -8.04 -8.31 12.94
N PRO A 500 -7.49 -9.34 13.60
CA PRO A 500 -6.05 -9.43 13.81
C PRO A 500 -5.30 -9.34 12.47
N PRO A 501 -4.11 -8.69 12.43
CA PRO A 501 -3.25 -8.77 11.26
C PRO A 501 -2.94 -10.23 10.94
N THR A 502 -2.98 -10.58 9.65
CA THR A 502 -2.43 -11.86 9.19
C THR A 502 -0.93 -11.87 9.55
N PRO A 503 -0.43 -12.76 10.44
CA PRO A 503 0.98 -12.86 10.81
C PRO A 503 1.92 -12.87 9.60
#